data_AF-A0AAJ1W038-F1
#
_entry.id   AF-A0AAJ1W038-F1
#
_cell.length_a   1.000
_cell.length_b   1.000
_cell.length_c   1.000
_cell.angle_alpha   90.00
_cell.angle_beta   90.00
_cell.angle_gamma   90.00
#
_symmetry.space_group_name_H-M   'P 1'
#
loop_
_entity.id
_entity.type
_entity.pdbx_description
1 polymer ?
#
loop_
_entity_poly.entity_id
_entity_poly.type
_entity_poly.pdbx_seq_one_letter_code
_entity_poly.pdbx_strand_id
1 'polypeptide(L)'
;MESSSMPGDSRNFATPLASHGLDPQGAVHWNLGWEELHRIAVERGEGKLTAHGVLLTTTGKRTGRSPNDRFIVDEPGLAEHVWWGKVNMPTEPEVFEGLLHKTREYLDNSDQLFVKDAFCGADPDYRMPVRLITEKAWHAAFMHNM
;
A
#
# COMPACT_ATOMS: atom_id res chain seq x y z
N MET A 1 -33.02 -18.10 -18.45
CA MET A 1 -32.73 -16.65 -18.53
C MET A 1 -31.39 -16.45 -17.87
N GLU A 2 -30.33 -16.58 -18.65
CA GLU A 2 -28.96 -16.35 -18.21
C GLU A 2 -28.79 -14.86 -17.92
N SER A 3 -28.52 -14.52 -16.66
CA SER A 3 -28.11 -13.16 -16.29
C SER A 3 -26.66 -12.98 -16.72
N SER A 4 -26.44 -12.26 -17.82
CA SER A 4 -25.12 -11.79 -18.21
C SER A 4 -24.57 -10.88 -17.11
N SER A 5 -23.41 -11.21 -16.55
CA SER A 5 -22.64 -10.29 -15.73
C SER A 5 -22.15 -9.12 -16.61
N MET A 6 -22.44 -7.90 -16.19
CA MET A 6 -21.94 -6.68 -16.83
C MET A 6 -20.42 -6.59 -16.66
N PRO A 7 -19.65 -6.19 -17.68
CA PRO A 7 -18.24 -5.86 -17.51
C PRO A 7 -18.14 -4.54 -16.75
N GLY A 8 -17.67 -4.59 -15.50
CA GLY A 8 -17.55 -3.38 -14.66
C GLY A 8 -17.78 -3.57 -13.16
N ASP A 9 -17.97 -4.80 -12.66
CA ASP A 9 -18.04 -5.00 -11.21
C ASP A 9 -16.64 -4.90 -10.60
N SER A 10 -16.32 -3.71 -10.09
CA SER A 10 -15.13 -3.34 -9.31
C SER A 10 -14.95 -4.13 -8.00
N ARG A 11 -15.54 -5.32 -7.88
CA ARG A 11 -15.50 -6.20 -6.70
C ARG A 11 -14.84 -7.56 -6.96
N ASN A 12 -14.47 -7.86 -8.21
CA ASN A 12 -13.70 -9.06 -8.57
C ASN A 12 -12.23 -8.71 -8.80
N PHE A 13 -11.49 -8.39 -7.73
CA PHE A 13 -10.03 -8.38 -7.78
C PHE A 13 -9.50 -9.78 -7.50
N ALA A 14 -8.49 -10.23 -8.26
CA ALA A 14 -8.01 -11.62 -8.27
C ALA A 14 -7.53 -12.14 -6.88
N THR A 15 -7.28 -11.23 -5.95
CA THR A 15 -6.85 -11.53 -4.58
C THR A 15 -7.67 -10.67 -3.61
N PRO A 16 -8.53 -11.25 -2.75
CA PRO A 16 -9.31 -10.50 -1.75
C PRO A 16 -8.43 -9.89 -0.65
N LEU A 17 -8.87 -8.83 0.04
CA LEU A 17 -8.11 -8.29 1.19
C LEU A 17 -7.99 -9.28 2.35
N ALA A 18 -8.97 -10.16 2.52
CA ALA A 18 -8.95 -11.22 3.52
C ALA A 18 -7.73 -12.15 3.39
N SER A 19 -7.17 -12.36 2.19
CA SER A 19 -5.95 -13.15 2.04
C SER A 19 -4.70 -12.47 2.61
N HIS A 20 -4.78 -11.16 2.86
CA HIS A 20 -3.75 -10.39 3.56
C HIS A 20 -4.04 -10.28 5.06
N GLY A 21 -5.09 -10.94 5.57
CA GLY A 21 -5.52 -10.88 6.97
C GLY A 21 -6.18 -9.56 7.34
N LEU A 22 -6.88 -8.94 6.39
CA LEU A 22 -7.62 -7.69 6.60
C LEU A 22 -9.13 -7.93 6.45
N ASP A 23 -9.91 -7.31 7.33
CA ASP A 23 -11.37 -7.21 7.30
C ASP A 23 -11.79 -5.74 7.52
N PRO A 24 -11.66 -4.87 6.49
CA PRO A 24 -11.89 -3.45 6.64
C PRO A 24 -13.35 -3.12 6.98
N GLN A 25 -13.55 -2.36 8.05
CA GLN A 25 -14.87 -1.89 8.46
C GLN A 25 -15.29 -0.62 7.71
N GLY A 26 -14.29 0.15 7.25
CA GLY A 26 -14.46 1.37 6.47
C GLY A 26 -14.65 1.15 4.96
N ALA A 27 -14.73 2.24 4.21
CA ALA A 27 -14.84 2.20 2.75
C ALA A 27 -13.54 1.72 2.10
N VAL A 28 -13.63 0.86 1.09
CA VAL A 28 -12.44 0.38 0.34
C VAL A 28 -12.49 0.90 -1.09
N HIS A 29 -11.49 1.70 -1.45
CA HIS A 29 -11.35 2.31 -2.77
C HIS A 29 -10.27 1.62 -3.57
N TRP A 30 -10.66 0.99 -4.68
CA TRP A 30 -9.74 0.22 -5.50
C TRP A 30 -9.34 0.97 -6.77
N ASN A 31 -8.04 1.00 -7.02
CA ASN A 31 -7.44 1.40 -8.30
C ASN A 31 -7.89 2.77 -8.82
N LEU A 32 -8.24 3.70 -7.92
CA LEU A 32 -8.61 5.07 -8.28
C LEU A 32 -7.54 5.75 -9.15
N GLY A 33 -7.98 6.58 -10.09
CA GLY A 33 -7.12 7.43 -10.91
C GLY A 33 -6.57 8.63 -10.15
N TRP A 34 -5.55 9.29 -10.72
CA TRP A 34 -4.87 10.41 -10.08
C TRP A 34 -5.79 11.57 -9.69
N GLU A 35 -6.76 11.93 -10.54
CA GLU A 35 -7.68 13.07 -10.30
C GLU A 35 -8.47 12.88 -9.01
N GLU A 36 -9.02 11.68 -8.85
CA GLU A 36 -9.83 11.31 -7.69
C GLU A 36 -8.98 11.20 -6.42
N LEU A 37 -7.78 10.61 -6.53
CA LEU A 37 -6.84 10.54 -5.41
C LEU A 37 -6.40 11.94 -4.95
N HIS A 38 -6.15 12.87 -5.88
CA HIS A 38 -5.82 14.26 -5.57
C HIS A 38 -7.00 14.96 -4.89
N ARG A 39 -8.21 14.81 -5.42
CA ARG A 39 -9.44 15.39 -4.85
C ARG A 39 -9.62 14.94 -3.41
N ILE A 40 -9.59 13.63 -3.17
CA ILE A 40 -9.79 13.05 -1.83
C ILE A 40 -8.66 13.47 -0.87
N ALA A 41 -7.40 13.52 -1.33
CA ALA A 41 -6.28 13.99 -0.51
C ALA A 41 -6.47 15.44 -0.04
N VAL A 42 -7.00 16.32 -0.90
CA VAL A 42 -7.29 17.72 -0.55
C VAL A 42 -8.48 17.80 0.41
N GLU A 43 -9.57 17.08 0.13
CA GLU A 43 -10.77 17.05 1.00
C GLU A 43 -10.47 16.56 2.41
N ARG A 44 -9.53 15.62 2.54
CA ARG A 44 -9.09 15.07 3.82
C ARG A 44 -8.00 15.89 4.51
N GLY A 45 -7.59 17.02 3.92
CA GLY A 45 -6.52 17.85 4.45
C GLY A 45 -5.14 17.17 4.46
N GLU A 46 -4.96 16.10 3.67
CA GLU A 46 -3.68 15.39 3.53
C GLU A 46 -2.68 16.17 2.64
N GLY A 47 -3.22 17.09 1.84
CA GLY A 47 -2.46 17.96 0.96
C GLY A 47 -3.27 19.16 0.49
N LYS A 48 -2.69 19.95 -0.40
CA LYS A 48 -3.35 21.07 -1.07
C LYS A 48 -2.88 21.17 -2.52
N LEU A 49 -3.67 21.80 -3.37
CA LEU A 49 -3.22 22.14 -4.71
C LEU A 49 -2.34 23.39 -4.67
N THR A 50 -1.25 23.36 -5.44
CA THR A 50 -0.46 24.55 -5.75
C THR A 50 -1.18 25.43 -6.78
N ALA A 51 -0.67 26.63 -7.04
CA ALA A 51 -1.17 27.51 -8.10
C ALA A 51 -1.16 26.87 -9.51
N HIS A 52 -0.38 25.80 -9.71
CA HIS A 52 -0.29 25.06 -10.97
C HIS A 52 -1.08 23.75 -10.95
N GLY A 53 -1.91 23.50 -9.93
CA GLY A 53 -2.72 22.28 -9.83
C GLY A 53 -1.95 21.03 -9.40
N VAL A 54 -0.68 21.16 -8.99
CA VAL A 54 0.11 20.05 -8.45
C VAL A 54 -0.31 19.76 -7.01
N LEU A 55 -0.50 18.48 -6.66
CA LEU A 55 -0.74 18.06 -5.28
C LEU A 55 0.53 18.25 -4.44
N LEU A 56 0.45 19.14 -3.45
CA LEU A 56 1.48 19.39 -2.45
C LEU A 56 1.11 18.72 -1.13
N THR A 57 1.98 17.86 -0.62
CA THR A 57 1.83 17.22 0.69
C THR A 57 3.05 17.48 1.58
N THR A 58 2.93 17.21 2.88
CA THR A 58 4.05 17.29 3.84
C THR A 58 4.19 15.98 4.59
N THR A 59 5.40 15.42 4.62
CA THR A 59 5.67 14.10 5.24
C THR A 59 5.93 14.19 6.76
N GLY A 60 5.74 15.37 7.36
CA GLY A 60 5.97 15.61 8.78
C GLY A 60 7.46 15.57 9.15
N LYS A 61 7.79 14.94 10.28
CA LYS A 61 9.17 14.89 10.82
C LYS A 61 10.13 14.08 9.96
N ARG A 62 9.63 13.12 9.18
CA ARG A 62 10.45 12.21 8.36
C ARG A 62 10.43 12.71 6.92
N THR A 63 11.46 13.46 6.53
CA THR A 63 11.60 14.07 5.19
C THR A 63 12.49 13.27 4.24
N GLY A 64 12.87 12.06 4.64
CA GLY A 64 13.70 11.15 3.86
C GLY A 64 13.67 9.74 4.42
N ARG A 65 14.54 8.88 3.88
CA ARG A 65 14.68 7.50 4.34
C ARG A 65 15.17 7.46 5.79
N SER A 66 14.83 6.39 6.50
CA SER A 66 15.31 6.10 7.85
C SER A 66 16.08 4.77 7.82
N PRO A 67 17.36 4.76 7.39
CA PRO A 67 18.08 3.52 7.09
C PRO A 67 18.20 2.58 8.29
N ASN A 68 18.26 3.12 9.50
CA ASN A 68 18.39 2.35 10.74
C ASN A 68 17.06 1.75 11.21
N ASP A 69 15.93 2.10 10.56
CA ASP A 69 14.59 1.59 10.88
C ASP A 69 14.13 0.55 9.83
N ARG A 70 15.07 -0.09 9.12
CA ARG A 70 14.80 -1.17 8.15
C ARG A 70 15.29 -2.50 8.69
N PHE A 71 14.40 -3.47 8.72
CA PHE A 71 14.68 -4.84 9.17
C PHE A 71 14.22 -5.85 8.12
N ILE A 72 14.83 -7.03 8.14
CA ILE A 72 14.42 -8.19 7.35
C ILE A 72 14.24 -9.34 8.34
N VAL A 73 13.14 -10.08 8.22
CA VAL A 73 12.87 -11.22 9.12
C VAL A 73 13.92 -12.31 8.88
N ASP A 74 14.52 -12.79 9.96
CA ASP A 74 15.46 -13.92 9.92
C ASP A 74 14.68 -15.23 10.09
N GLU A 75 14.16 -15.75 8.97
CA GLU A 75 13.42 -17.01 8.91
C GLU A 75 14.17 -18.07 8.10
N PRO A 76 14.14 -19.37 8.49
CA PRO A 76 14.83 -20.42 7.76
C PRO A 76 14.49 -20.44 6.26
N GLY A 77 15.48 -20.72 5.41
CA GLY A 77 15.34 -20.73 3.96
C GLY A 77 15.98 -19.50 3.31
N LEU A 78 15.18 -18.54 2.84
CA LEU A 78 15.70 -17.41 2.04
C LEU A 78 16.61 -16.46 2.84
N ALA A 79 16.48 -16.42 4.17
CA ALA A 79 17.35 -15.63 5.05
C ALA A 79 18.84 -15.99 4.89
N GLU A 80 19.16 -17.24 4.54
CA GLU A 80 20.53 -17.71 4.33
C GLU A 80 21.22 -17.01 3.15
N HIS A 81 20.43 -16.47 2.22
CA HIS A 81 20.92 -15.74 1.05
C HIS A 81 21.00 -14.23 1.27
N VAL A 82 20.52 -13.72 2.41
CA VAL A 82 20.54 -12.29 2.71
C VAL A 82 21.95 -11.85 3.08
N TRP A 83 22.39 -10.74 2.51
CA TRP A 83 23.65 -10.10 2.88
C TRP A 83 23.51 -9.34 4.19
N TRP A 84 23.61 -10.04 5.32
CA TRP A 84 23.45 -9.48 6.67
C TRP A 84 24.54 -8.46 7.02
N GLY A 85 24.15 -7.42 7.78
CA GLY A 85 25.07 -6.41 8.28
C GLY A 85 24.35 -5.15 8.75
N LYS A 86 25.09 -4.03 8.88
CA LYS A 86 24.53 -2.74 9.37
C LYS A 86 23.39 -2.18 8.50
N VAL A 87 23.26 -2.65 7.26
CA VAL A 87 22.22 -2.21 6.31
C VAL A 87 21.01 -3.15 6.33
N ASN A 88 21.26 -4.46 6.31
CA ASN A 88 20.23 -5.49 6.40
C ASN A 88 20.26 -6.05 7.82
N MET A 89 19.50 -5.42 8.70
CA MET A 89 19.40 -5.82 10.10
C MET A 89 18.37 -6.95 10.27
N PRO A 90 18.70 -8.04 10.97
CA PRO A 90 17.73 -9.09 11.24
C PRO A 90 16.67 -8.63 12.24
N THR A 91 15.49 -9.23 12.17
CA THR A 91 14.48 -9.20 13.23
C THR A 91 13.86 -10.58 13.39
N GLU A 92 13.41 -10.89 14.60
CA GLU A 92 12.74 -12.15 14.89
C GLU A 92 11.34 -12.20 14.24
N PRO A 93 10.87 -13.38 13.78
CA PRO A 93 9.53 -13.56 13.25
C PRO A 93 8.42 -13.08 14.19
N GLU A 94 8.56 -13.29 15.50
CA GLU A 94 7.56 -12.89 16.50
C GLU A 94 7.40 -11.37 16.58
N VAL A 95 8.49 -10.62 16.37
CA VAL A 95 8.44 -9.15 16.33
C VAL A 95 7.68 -8.69 15.10
N PHE A 96 7.95 -9.30 13.94
CA PHE A 96 7.24 -9.02 12.70
C PHE A 96 5.74 -9.33 12.82
N GLU A 97 5.37 -10.51 13.31
CA GLU A 97 3.96 -10.88 13.50
C GLU A 97 3.24 -9.93 14.46
N GLY A 98 3.89 -9.51 15.54
CA GLY A 98 3.35 -8.51 16.46
C GLY A 98 3.10 -7.14 15.82
N LEU A 99 4.00 -6.70 14.92
CA LEU A 99 3.82 -5.46 14.16
C LEU A 99 2.74 -5.60 13.09
N LEU A 100 2.74 -6.72 12.37
CA LEU A 100 1.78 -7.02 11.31
C LEU A 100 0.36 -7.09 11.86
N HIS A 101 0.16 -7.70 13.03
CA HIS A 101 -1.13 -7.73 13.72
C HIS A 101 -1.62 -6.32 14.05
N LYS A 102 -0.78 -5.47 14.64
CA LYS A 102 -1.12 -4.06 14.95
C LYS A 102 -1.43 -3.25 13.70
N THR A 103 -0.68 -3.47 12.61
CA THR A 103 -0.95 -2.79 11.34
C THR A 103 -2.29 -3.22 10.75
N ARG A 104 -2.61 -4.52 10.76
CA ARG A 104 -3.91 -5.03 10.30
C ARG A 104 -5.05 -4.47 11.11
N GLU A 105 -4.97 -4.56 12.44
CA GLU A 105 -5.97 -4.01 13.36
C GLU A 105 -6.21 -2.51 13.10
N TYR A 106 -5.14 -1.72 12.92
CA TYR A 106 -5.25 -0.30 12.61
C TYR A 106 -5.94 -0.04 11.26
N LEU A 107 -5.56 -0.78 10.21
CA LEU A 107 -6.15 -0.63 8.88
C LEU A 107 -7.61 -1.10 8.84
N ASP A 108 -7.96 -2.15 9.58
CA ASP A 108 -9.33 -2.66 9.64
C ASP A 108 -10.29 -1.65 10.29
N ASN A 109 -9.79 -0.91 11.28
CA ASN A 109 -10.53 0.16 11.96
C ASN A 109 -10.40 1.54 11.29
N SER A 110 -9.72 1.65 10.14
CA SER A 110 -9.64 2.91 9.41
C SER A 110 -10.95 3.20 8.68
N ASP A 111 -11.41 4.45 8.71
CA ASP A 111 -12.66 4.88 8.04
C ASP A 111 -12.68 4.54 6.54
N GLN A 112 -11.51 4.47 5.93
CA GLN A 112 -11.34 4.09 4.54
C GLN A 112 -9.93 3.60 4.23
N LEU A 113 -9.83 2.76 3.22
CA LEU A 113 -8.59 2.25 2.64
C LEU A 113 -8.53 2.52 1.14
N PHE A 114 -7.33 2.74 0.64
CA PHE A 114 -7.00 2.84 -0.77
C PHE A 114 -6.12 1.66 -1.16
N VAL A 115 -6.57 0.93 -2.17
CA VAL A 115 -5.85 -0.21 -2.74
C VAL A 115 -5.37 0.15 -4.14
N LYS A 116 -4.06 -0.01 -4.39
CA LYS A 116 -3.46 0.15 -5.72
C LYS A 116 -2.71 -1.11 -6.11
N ASP A 117 -3.16 -1.74 -7.19
CA ASP A 117 -2.45 -2.83 -7.86
C ASP A 117 -1.62 -2.26 -9.00
N ALA A 118 -0.34 -2.61 -9.03
CA ALA A 118 0.64 -2.14 -10.00
C ALA A 118 1.68 -3.23 -10.30
N PHE A 119 2.62 -2.91 -11.18
CA PHE A 119 3.74 -3.78 -11.51
C PHE A 119 5.06 -3.05 -11.28
N CYS A 120 6.04 -3.76 -10.72
CA CYS A 120 7.43 -3.34 -10.70
C CYS A 120 8.18 -4.06 -11.83
N GLY A 121 8.69 -3.29 -12.79
CA GLY A 121 9.31 -3.80 -14.02
C GLY A 121 8.37 -3.65 -15.24
N ALA A 122 8.94 -3.19 -16.36
CA ALA A 122 8.17 -2.92 -17.58
C ALA A 122 7.96 -4.18 -18.45
N ASP A 123 8.89 -5.13 -18.38
CA ASP A 123 8.83 -6.36 -19.18
C ASP A 123 7.79 -7.34 -18.59
N PRO A 124 6.75 -7.73 -19.35
CA PRO A 124 5.73 -8.68 -18.89
C PRO A 124 6.28 -10.02 -18.37
N ASP A 125 7.43 -10.46 -18.87
CA ASP A 125 8.02 -11.75 -18.51
C ASP A 125 8.76 -11.71 -17.15
N TYR A 126 9.13 -10.51 -16.69
CA TYR A 126 9.94 -10.32 -15.47
C TYR A 126 9.30 -9.39 -14.43
N ARG A 127 8.17 -8.76 -14.75
CA ARG A 127 7.51 -7.82 -13.84
C ARG A 127 6.94 -8.52 -12.61
N MET A 128 7.07 -7.86 -11.47
CA MET A 128 6.51 -8.31 -10.21
C MET A 128 5.18 -7.59 -9.93
N PRO A 129 4.06 -8.31 -9.74
CA PRO A 129 2.83 -7.68 -9.27
C PRO A 129 3.01 -7.18 -7.83
N VAL A 130 2.60 -5.94 -7.57
CA VAL A 130 2.69 -5.29 -6.26
C VAL A 130 1.34 -4.67 -5.91
N ARG A 131 0.90 -4.87 -4.67
CA ARG A 131 -0.28 -4.24 -4.10
C ARG A 131 0.10 -3.30 -2.97
N LEU A 132 -0.35 -2.05 -3.06
CA LEU A 132 -0.36 -1.09 -1.96
C LEU A 132 -1.74 -1.11 -1.28
N ILE A 133 -1.74 -1.14 0.05
CA ILE A 133 -2.92 -0.90 0.89
C ILE A 133 -2.54 0.22 1.86
N THR A 134 -3.30 1.32 1.84
CA THR A 134 -2.99 2.49 2.68
C THR A 134 -4.25 3.24 3.09
N GLU A 135 -4.24 3.86 4.28
CA GLU A 135 -5.32 4.74 4.76
C GLU A 135 -5.29 6.16 4.16
N LYS A 136 -4.19 6.55 3.48
CA LYS A 136 -4.01 7.90 2.93
C LYS A 136 -4.16 7.94 1.41
N ALA A 137 -4.94 8.88 0.91
CA ALA A 137 -5.15 9.07 -0.52
C ALA A 137 -3.87 9.51 -1.23
N TRP A 138 -3.08 10.40 -0.61
CA TRP A 138 -1.86 10.90 -1.25
C TRP A 138 -0.74 9.84 -1.35
N HIS A 139 -0.69 8.87 -0.45
CA HIS A 139 0.22 7.73 -0.59
C HIS A 139 -0.19 6.83 -1.77
N ALA A 140 -1.48 6.63 -1.99
CA ALA A 140 -1.98 5.94 -3.18
C ALA A 140 -1.72 6.76 -4.46
N ALA A 141 -1.80 8.09 -4.42
CA ALA A 141 -1.41 8.96 -5.53
C ALA A 141 0.09 8.84 -5.87
N PHE A 142 0.94 8.73 -4.86
CA PHE A 142 2.36 8.46 -5.05
C PHE A 142 2.60 7.14 -5.80
N MET A 143 1.99 6.03 -5.34
CA MET A 143 2.10 4.73 -6.00
C MET A 143 1.49 4.70 -7.40
N HIS A 144 0.52 5.57 -7.69
CA HIS A 144 -0.03 5.68 -9.04
C HIS A 144 0.97 6.28 -10.04
N ASN A 145 1.90 7.11 -9.58
CA ASN A 145 2.91 7.75 -10.43
C ASN A 145 4.21 6.94 -10.57
N MET A 146 4.53 6.13 -9.56
CA MET A 146 5.76 5.33 -9.50
C MET A 146 5.62 4.01 -10.25
#